data_AF-A0A132A4P3-F1
#
_entry.id   AF-A0A132A4P3-F1
#
_cell.length_a   1.000
_cell.length_b   1.000
_cell.length_c   1.000
_cell.angle_alpha   90.00
_cell.angle_beta   90.00
_cell.angle_gamma   90.00
#
_symmetry.space_group_name_H-M   'P 1'
#
loop_
_entity.id
_entity.type
_entity.pdbx_description
1 polymer ?
#
loop_
_entity_poly.entity_id
_entity_poly.type
_entity_poly.pdbx_seq_one_letter_code
_entity_poly.pdbx_strand_id
1 'polypeptide(L)'
;MDMLLEYDPNPNSQITQGIGHLLPEWNDQVKQNRYRADFTAVWARRDIDFDLFKIMQDNWLNVSKYKLFLMDPPLPKLGRELTSGLTSKKLRPYSTFLRSDHSSFWYPHSFKNETINAILLTDLGPWRRKVANKYHSSADNRKLLSRSNLLFLKNAIDSLMRTILHIGDGHCKSIK
;
A
#
# COMPACT_ATOMS: atom_id res chain seq x y z
N MET A 1 3.24 2.18 -6.78
CA MET A 1 3.43 2.88 -5.50
C MET A 1 2.62 4.15 -5.56
N ASP A 2 1.97 4.55 -4.47
CA ASP A 2 1.22 5.81 -4.39
C ASP A 2 1.44 6.44 -3.03
N MET A 3 1.78 7.74 -2.98
CA MET A 3 2.07 8.50 -1.75
C MET A 3 2.98 7.75 -0.75
N LEU A 4 4.30 7.97 -0.78
CA LEU A 4 5.26 7.34 0.14
C LEU A 4 6.26 8.36 0.66
N LEU A 5 5.79 9.35 1.42
CA LEU A 5 6.64 10.40 1.94
C LEU A 5 6.31 10.79 3.38
N GLU A 6 5.10 10.54 3.89
CA GLU A 6 4.70 10.96 5.22
C GLU A 6 4.97 9.89 6.29
N TYR A 7 6.10 10.08 7.00
CA TYR A 7 6.49 9.29 8.17
C TYR A 7 6.24 10.08 9.46
N ASP A 8 5.37 9.55 10.32
CA ASP A 8 5.09 10.17 11.61
C ASP A 8 4.98 9.15 12.75
N PRO A 9 6.06 8.97 13.55
CA PRO A 9 6.07 8.02 14.63
C PRO A 9 5.29 8.52 15.85
N ASN A 10 4.68 9.70 15.87
CA ASN A 10 3.93 10.16 17.04
C ASN A 10 2.59 9.42 17.19
N PRO A 11 2.11 9.16 18.42
CA PRO A 11 0.78 8.57 18.62
C PRO A 11 -0.33 9.39 17.94
N ASN A 12 -1.37 8.72 17.47
CA ASN A 12 -2.55 9.32 16.81
C ASN A 12 -2.29 10.05 15.48
N SER A 13 -1.14 9.85 14.84
CA SER A 13 -0.83 10.42 13.52
C SER A 13 -1.52 9.69 12.36
N GLN A 14 -1.93 8.43 12.54
CA GLN A 14 -2.76 7.67 11.60
C GLN A 14 -4.25 7.83 11.89
N ILE A 15 -5.06 8.04 10.85
CA ILE A 15 -6.53 8.03 10.89
C ILE A 15 -7.02 6.69 10.35
N THR A 16 -7.96 6.04 11.04
CA THR A 16 -8.60 4.80 10.55
C THR A 16 -10.06 5.01 10.13
N GLN A 17 -10.66 6.15 10.48
CA GLN A 17 -12.02 6.48 10.06
C GLN A 17 -12.15 6.48 8.52
N GLY A 18 -13.22 5.88 8.02
CA GLY A 18 -13.51 5.75 6.58
C GLY A 18 -13.01 4.45 5.94
N ILE A 19 -11.96 3.81 6.48
CA ILE A 19 -11.41 2.55 5.92
C ILE A 19 -11.26 1.42 6.94
N GLY A 20 -11.07 1.72 8.23
CA GLY A 20 -10.76 0.72 9.26
C GLY A 20 -11.88 -0.28 9.50
N HIS A 21 -13.15 0.14 9.36
CA HIS A 21 -14.30 -0.77 9.51
C HIS A 21 -14.38 -1.84 8.39
N LEU A 22 -13.75 -1.58 7.24
CA LEU A 22 -13.67 -2.54 6.13
C LEU A 22 -12.52 -3.53 6.31
N LEU A 23 -11.59 -3.26 7.24
CA LEU A 23 -10.33 -3.98 7.43
C LEU A 23 -10.04 -4.17 8.93
N PRO A 24 -10.75 -5.07 9.62
CA PRO A 24 -10.62 -5.24 11.07
C PRO A 24 -9.19 -5.60 11.50
N GLU A 25 -8.54 -6.54 10.80
CA GLU A 25 -7.17 -6.96 11.11
C GLU A 25 -6.17 -5.80 11.03
N TRP A 26 -6.26 -5.00 9.97
CA TRP A 26 -5.40 -3.82 9.81
C TRP A 26 -5.71 -2.77 10.88
N ASN A 27 -6.98 -2.53 11.17
CA ASN A 27 -7.38 -1.56 12.20
C ASN A 27 -6.86 -1.96 13.58
N ASP A 28 -6.86 -3.27 13.89
CA ASP A 28 -6.27 -3.80 15.12
C ASP A 28 -4.75 -3.64 15.14
N GLN A 29 -4.05 -3.88 14.02
CA GLN A 29 -2.61 -3.60 13.90
C GLN A 29 -2.29 -2.12 14.14
N VAL A 30 -3.06 -1.21 13.55
CA VAL A 30 -2.89 0.24 13.76
C VAL A 30 -3.16 0.63 15.22
N LYS A 31 -4.19 0.03 15.84
CA LYS A 31 -4.51 0.24 17.26
C LYS A 31 -3.40 -0.26 18.18
N GLN A 32 -2.87 -1.46 17.94
CA GLN A 32 -1.71 -2.02 18.65
C GLN A 32 -0.47 -1.14 18.46
N ASN A 33 -0.33 -0.52 17.28
CA ASN A 33 0.70 0.46 16.97
C ASN A 33 0.41 1.87 17.55
N ARG A 34 -0.57 2.02 18.44
CA ARG A 34 -0.98 3.30 19.07
C ARG A 34 -1.31 4.39 18.06
N TYR A 35 -1.88 4.00 16.92
CA TYR A 35 -2.24 4.90 15.82
C TYR A 35 -1.07 5.73 15.29
N ARG A 36 0.16 5.20 15.35
CA ARG A 36 1.34 5.83 14.74
C ARG A 36 1.34 5.59 13.23
N ALA A 37 1.79 6.59 12.48
CA ALA A 37 1.96 6.61 11.04
C ALA A 37 3.42 6.31 10.64
N ASP A 38 4.05 5.33 11.29
CA ASP A 38 5.43 4.89 11.07
C ASP A 38 5.53 3.61 10.23
N PHE A 39 4.54 3.41 9.35
CA PHE A 39 4.40 2.20 8.55
C PHE A 39 4.08 2.52 7.09
N THR A 40 4.50 1.64 6.18
CA THR A 40 3.97 1.54 4.82
C THR A 40 2.83 0.52 4.82
N ALA A 41 1.69 0.88 4.25
CA ALA A 41 0.61 -0.05 3.95
C ALA A 41 0.87 -0.75 2.62
N VAL A 42 0.52 -2.04 2.55
CA VAL A 42 0.51 -2.84 1.33
C VAL A 42 -0.92 -3.26 1.05
N TRP A 43 -1.52 -2.77 -0.02
CA TRP A 43 -2.80 -3.29 -0.47
C TRP A 43 -2.56 -4.50 -1.35
N ALA A 44 -3.06 -5.65 -0.92
CA ALA A 44 -2.88 -6.92 -1.60
C ALA A 44 -4.07 -7.83 -1.28
N ARG A 45 -4.61 -8.56 -2.27
CA ARG A 45 -5.66 -9.55 -2.03
C ARG A 45 -4.97 -10.83 -1.56
N ARG A 46 -5.16 -11.23 -0.30
CA ARG A 46 -4.38 -12.32 0.31
C ARG A 46 -4.46 -13.64 -0.44
N ASP A 47 -5.56 -13.93 -1.12
CA ASP A 47 -5.70 -15.18 -1.86
C ASP A 47 -5.06 -15.16 -3.26
N ILE A 48 -4.56 -14.01 -3.73
CA ILE A 48 -4.05 -13.82 -5.09
C ILE A 48 -2.65 -13.23 -5.07
N ASP A 49 -2.47 -12.13 -4.36
CA ASP A 49 -1.26 -11.31 -4.39
C ASP A 49 -0.27 -11.65 -3.25
N PHE A 50 -0.54 -12.68 -2.44
CA PHE A 50 0.22 -12.94 -1.21
C PHE A 50 1.67 -13.34 -1.46
N ASP A 51 1.97 -14.11 -2.51
CA ASP A 51 3.36 -14.43 -2.84
C ASP A 51 4.17 -13.17 -3.16
N LEU A 52 3.58 -12.24 -3.92
CA LEU A 52 4.19 -10.95 -4.23
C LEU A 52 4.37 -10.10 -2.98
N PHE A 53 3.36 -10.07 -2.09
CA PHE A 53 3.49 -9.43 -0.78
C PHE A 53 4.58 -10.07 0.08
N LYS A 54 4.69 -11.40 0.06
CA LYS A 54 5.64 -12.14 0.89
C LYS A 54 7.07 -11.85 0.47
N ILE A 55 7.34 -11.85 -0.84
CA ILE A 55 8.65 -11.43 -1.38
C ILE A 55 8.95 -9.98 -0.98
N MET A 56 7.96 -9.08 -1.07
CA MET A 56 8.13 -7.69 -0.63
C MET A 56 8.42 -7.58 0.87
N GLN A 57 7.73 -8.36 1.71
CA GLN A 57 7.91 -8.39 3.15
C GLN A 57 9.29 -8.91 3.53
N ASP A 58 9.76 -9.98 2.88
CA ASP A 58 11.06 -10.60 3.17
C ASP A 58 12.23 -9.68 2.76
N ASN A 59 12.02 -8.81 1.77
CA ASN A 59 12.98 -7.81 1.33
C ASN A 59 12.83 -6.45 2.02
N TRP A 60 11.86 -6.30 2.93
CA TRP A 60 11.61 -5.02 3.60
C TRP A 60 12.70 -4.67 4.60
N LEU A 61 13.30 -3.50 4.44
CA LEU A 61 14.41 -3.04 5.27
C LEU A 61 13.92 -2.28 6.51
N ASN A 62 14.77 -2.28 7.56
CA ASN A 62 14.60 -1.49 8.79
C ASN A 62 13.21 -1.64 9.44
N VAL A 63 12.67 -2.86 9.49
CA VAL A 63 11.30 -3.20 9.95
C VAL A 63 11.01 -2.67 11.37
N SER A 64 12.03 -2.60 12.24
CA SER A 64 11.90 -2.06 13.60
C SER A 64 11.53 -0.57 13.64
N LYS A 65 11.83 0.18 12.57
CA LYS A 65 11.61 1.62 12.46
C LYS A 65 10.55 1.98 11.43
N TYR A 66 10.56 1.31 10.29
CA TYR A 66 9.63 1.52 9.18
C TYR A 66 8.82 0.23 9.04
N LYS A 67 7.63 0.20 9.63
CA LYS A 67 6.82 -1.02 9.64
C LYS A 67 6.17 -1.26 8.27
N LEU A 68 5.75 -2.49 8.01
CA LEU A 68 5.02 -2.86 6.80
C LEU A 68 3.72 -3.54 7.22
N PHE A 69 2.58 -2.95 6.91
CA PHE A 69 1.26 -3.47 7.29
C PHE A 69 0.48 -3.93 6.05
N LEU A 70 0.01 -5.17 6.09
CA LEU A 70 -0.88 -5.70 5.07
C LEU A 70 -2.28 -5.13 5.23
N MET A 71 -2.86 -4.68 4.13
CA MET A 71 -4.28 -4.34 3.99
C MET A 71 -4.87 -5.28 2.95
N ASP A 72 -5.77 -6.14 3.43
CA ASP A 72 -6.40 -7.20 2.65
C ASP A 72 -7.89 -6.87 2.44
N PRO A 73 -8.22 -6.05 1.44
CA PRO A 73 -9.61 -5.66 1.20
C PRO A 73 -10.41 -6.87 0.70
N PRO A 74 -11.63 -7.12 1.22
CA PRO A 74 -12.45 -8.28 0.87
C PRO A 74 -13.11 -8.07 -0.51
N LEU A 75 -12.26 -8.08 -1.53
CA LEU A 75 -12.58 -7.82 -2.92
C LEU A 75 -12.93 -9.14 -3.65
N PRO A 76 -13.85 -9.10 -4.63
CA PRO A 76 -14.08 -10.21 -5.56
C PRO A 76 -12.77 -10.69 -6.19
N LYS A 77 -12.55 -12.00 -6.25
CA LYS A 77 -11.24 -12.55 -6.66
C LYS A 77 -11.00 -12.33 -8.14
N LEU A 78 -12.02 -12.60 -8.95
CA LEU A 78 -11.93 -12.60 -10.40
C LEU A 78 -12.81 -11.52 -11.02
N GLY A 79 -12.34 -10.90 -12.11
CA GLY A 79 -13.11 -9.89 -12.85
C GLY A 79 -14.46 -10.42 -13.35
N ARG A 80 -14.55 -11.73 -13.66
CA ARG A 80 -15.80 -12.39 -14.07
C ARG A 80 -16.88 -12.39 -13.00
N GLU A 81 -16.53 -12.17 -11.73
CA GLU A 81 -17.51 -12.04 -10.64
C GLU A 81 -18.21 -10.67 -10.67
N LEU A 82 -17.75 -9.74 -11.51
CA LEU A 82 -18.23 -8.38 -11.67
C LEU A 82 -19.10 -8.27 -12.93
N THR A 83 -20.40 -8.08 -12.75
CA THR A 83 -21.36 -7.89 -13.86
C THR A 83 -21.15 -6.60 -14.68
N SER A 84 -20.32 -5.68 -14.19
CA SER A 84 -20.07 -4.36 -14.83
C SER A 84 -18.64 -3.84 -14.57
N GLY A 85 -17.68 -4.73 -14.38
CA GLY A 85 -16.30 -4.35 -14.03
C GLY A 85 -16.24 -3.47 -12.78
N LEU A 86 -15.44 -2.39 -12.83
CA LEU A 86 -15.24 -1.46 -11.70
C LEU A 86 -16.52 -0.75 -11.23
N THR A 87 -17.57 -0.67 -12.06
CA THR A 87 -18.87 -0.08 -11.66
C THR A 87 -19.79 -1.07 -10.95
N SER A 88 -19.36 -2.32 -10.76
CA SER A 88 -20.14 -3.33 -10.06
C SER A 88 -20.54 -2.86 -8.65
N LYS A 89 -21.81 -3.07 -8.29
CA LYS A 89 -22.32 -2.82 -6.93
C LYS A 89 -21.53 -3.57 -5.85
N LYS A 90 -20.91 -4.71 -6.21
CA LYS A 90 -20.04 -5.50 -5.32
C LYS A 90 -18.78 -4.73 -4.89
N LEU A 91 -18.29 -3.80 -5.72
CA LEU A 91 -17.09 -3.01 -5.47
C LEU A 91 -17.36 -1.68 -4.80
N ARG A 92 -18.63 -1.20 -4.81
CA ARG A 92 -19.00 0.11 -4.27
C ARG A 92 -18.54 0.34 -2.82
N PRO A 93 -18.66 -0.64 -1.88
CA PRO A 93 -18.17 -0.46 -0.51
C PRO A 93 -16.65 -0.31 -0.40
N TYR A 94 -15.92 -0.81 -1.42
CA TYR A 94 -14.47 -0.92 -1.43
C TYR A 94 -13.80 0.04 -2.42
N SER A 95 -14.54 1.04 -2.92
CA SER A 95 -14.08 1.96 -3.96
C SER A 95 -12.76 2.66 -3.62
N THR A 96 -12.50 2.94 -2.34
CA THR A 96 -11.21 3.46 -1.86
C THR A 96 -10.03 2.61 -2.30
N PHE A 97 -10.16 1.28 -2.25
CA PHE A 97 -9.09 0.34 -2.60
C PHE A 97 -8.85 0.23 -4.11
N LEU A 98 -9.65 0.92 -4.93
CA LEU A 98 -9.61 0.87 -6.38
C LEU A 98 -9.17 2.20 -7.03
N ARG A 99 -8.64 3.14 -6.24
CA ARG A 99 -8.35 4.52 -6.68
C ARG A 99 -7.01 4.72 -7.39
N SER A 100 -6.15 3.70 -7.43
CA SER A 100 -4.82 3.77 -8.04
C SER A 100 -4.69 2.68 -9.12
N ASP A 101 -3.60 2.74 -9.89
CA ASP A 101 -3.43 1.96 -11.11
C ASP A 101 -3.36 0.45 -10.88
N HIS A 102 -3.02 0.00 -9.65
CA HIS A 102 -3.03 -1.43 -9.28
C HIS A 102 -4.41 -2.07 -9.51
N SER A 103 -5.49 -1.29 -9.41
CA SER A 103 -6.86 -1.76 -9.65
C SER A 103 -7.08 -2.27 -11.08
N SER A 104 -6.36 -1.72 -12.06
CA SER A 104 -6.42 -2.16 -13.46
C SER A 104 -5.76 -3.53 -13.66
N PHE A 105 -4.81 -3.90 -12.81
CA PHE A 105 -4.22 -5.25 -12.79
C PHE A 105 -5.15 -6.26 -12.10
N TRP A 106 -5.82 -5.83 -11.03
CA TRP A 106 -6.79 -6.68 -10.33
C TRP A 106 -8.00 -7.01 -11.20
N TYR A 107 -8.53 -6.01 -11.92
CA TYR A 107 -9.70 -6.13 -12.78
C TYR A 107 -9.45 -5.53 -14.18
N PRO A 108 -8.65 -6.21 -15.02
CA PRO A 108 -8.31 -5.69 -16.34
C PRO A 108 -9.54 -5.70 -17.24
N HIS A 109 -9.62 -4.71 -18.12
CA HIS A 109 -10.63 -4.64 -19.16
C HIS A 109 -10.27 -5.58 -20.32
N SER A 110 -10.29 -6.90 -20.07
CA SER A 110 -9.97 -7.92 -21.07
C SER A 110 -11.06 -8.97 -21.18
N PHE A 111 -11.26 -9.53 -22.38
CA PHE A 111 -12.27 -10.56 -22.66
C PHE A 111 -12.11 -11.84 -21.80
N LYS A 112 -10.90 -12.09 -21.28
CA LYS A 112 -10.61 -13.26 -20.45
C LYS A 112 -10.91 -13.04 -18.97
N ASN A 113 -11.06 -11.78 -18.51
CA ASN A 113 -11.28 -11.42 -17.11
C ASN A 113 -10.27 -12.07 -16.13
N GLU A 114 -9.07 -12.39 -16.62
CA GLU A 114 -7.98 -12.95 -15.83
C GLU A 114 -7.40 -11.85 -14.96
N THR A 115 -7.14 -12.16 -13.70
CA THR A 115 -6.54 -11.20 -12.76
C THR A 115 -5.03 -11.25 -12.85
N ILE A 116 -4.37 -10.10 -12.72
CA ILE A 116 -2.92 -9.99 -12.68
C ILE A 116 -2.51 -9.66 -11.24
N ASN A 117 -1.52 -10.37 -10.73
CA ASN A 117 -0.96 -10.15 -9.41
C ASN A 117 -0.40 -8.72 -9.31
N ALA A 118 -0.87 -7.97 -8.32
CA ALA A 118 -0.40 -6.61 -8.08
C ALA A 118 -0.56 -6.23 -6.61
N ILE A 119 0.40 -5.48 -6.09
CA ILE A 119 0.32 -4.86 -4.76
C ILE A 119 0.51 -3.35 -4.88
N LEU A 120 -0.14 -2.59 -3.99
CA LEU A 120 0.09 -1.16 -3.86
C LEU A 120 0.83 -0.86 -2.55
N LEU A 121 2.01 -0.25 -2.64
CA LEU A 121 2.68 0.37 -1.50
C LEU A 121 2.21 1.82 -1.34
N THR A 122 1.77 2.19 -0.14
CA THR A 122 1.33 3.55 0.19
C THR A 122 1.55 3.90 1.67
N ASP A 123 1.77 5.17 1.97
CA ASP A 123 1.76 5.72 3.34
C ASP A 123 0.34 6.07 3.81
N LEU A 124 -0.66 5.96 2.94
CA LEU A 124 -2.07 6.34 3.16
C LEU A 124 -2.33 7.84 3.29
N GLY A 125 -1.56 8.70 2.64
CA GLY A 125 -1.78 10.14 2.38
C GLY A 125 -3.01 10.78 3.05
N PRO A 126 -4.23 10.70 2.47
CA PRO A 126 -5.44 11.32 3.02
C PRO A 126 -5.83 10.88 4.45
N TRP A 127 -5.33 9.74 4.91
CA TRP A 127 -5.52 9.20 6.25
C TRP A 127 -4.32 9.46 7.18
N ARG A 128 -3.32 10.22 6.75
CA ARG A 128 -2.26 10.75 7.63
C ARG A 128 -2.70 12.10 8.17
N ARG A 129 -2.82 12.25 9.49
CA ARG A 129 -3.44 13.43 10.13
C ARG A 129 -2.84 14.77 9.68
N LYS A 130 -1.52 14.82 9.44
CA LYS A 130 -0.80 16.03 9.00
C LYS A 130 -1.13 16.49 7.58
N VAL A 131 -1.54 15.58 6.71
CA VAL A 131 -1.74 15.82 5.26
C VAL A 131 -3.14 15.46 4.78
N ALA A 132 -4.01 14.96 5.66
CA ALA A 132 -5.38 14.56 5.37
C ALA A 132 -6.17 15.65 4.62
N ASN A 133 -6.06 16.91 5.06
CA ASN A 133 -6.74 18.05 4.46
C ASN A 133 -5.91 18.78 3.39
N LYS A 134 -4.77 18.21 2.99
CA LYS A 134 -3.80 18.84 2.07
C LYS A 134 -3.65 18.10 0.75
N TYR A 135 -4.11 16.86 0.68
CA TYR A 135 -4.05 16.05 -0.53
C TYR A 135 -4.84 16.72 -1.68
N HIS A 136 -4.22 16.84 -2.85
CA HIS A 136 -4.75 17.59 -4.02
C HIS A 136 -5.11 19.05 -3.73
N SER A 137 -4.41 19.71 -2.81
CA SER A 137 -4.55 21.14 -2.57
C SER A 137 -3.24 21.88 -2.75
N SER A 138 -3.28 23.22 -2.79
CA SER A 138 -2.06 24.05 -2.83
C SER A 138 -1.14 23.87 -1.61
N ALA A 139 -1.64 23.23 -0.56
CA ALA A 139 -0.85 22.87 0.61
C ALA A 139 0.00 21.61 0.40
N ASP A 140 -0.20 20.87 -0.70
CA ASP A 140 0.69 19.81 -1.17
C ASP A 140 1.92 20.44 -1.85
N ASN A 141 2.99 20.56 -1.07
CA ASN A 141 4.20 21.26 -1.48
C ASN A 141 5.42 20.65 -0.78
N ARG A 142 6.58 21.30 -0.94
CA ARG A 142 7.88 20.81 -0.46
C ARG A 142 8.01 20.67 1.07
N LYS A 143 7.00 21.05 1.87
CA LYS A 143 7.03 20.92 3.34
C LYS A 143 7.23 19.49 3.84
N LEU A 144 6.89 18.48 3.04
CA LEU A 144 7.11 17.07 3.40
C LEU A 144 8.53 16.57 3.12
N LEU A 145 9.40 17.37 2.48
CA LEU A 145 10.79 17.02 2.16
C LEU A 145 11.72 17.16 3.38
N SER A 146 11.34 16.54 4.49
CA SER A 146 12.16 16.45 5.70
C SER A 146 13.12 15.26 5.62
N ARG A 147 14.21 15.29 6.39
CA ARG A 147 15.17 14.18 6.44
C ARG A 147 14.52 12.86 6.86
N SER A 148 13.58 12.87 7.82
CA SER A 148 12.89 11.66 8.27
C SER A 148 12.03 11.04 7.16
N ASN A 149 11.31 11.89 6.43
CA ASN A 149 10.44 11.50 5.32
C ASN A 149 11.26 10.96 4.14
N LEU A 150 12.38 11.59 3.81
CA LEU A 150 13.30 11.12 2.77
C LEU A 150 13.97 9.79 3.14
N LEU A 151 14.30 9.58 4.41
CA LEU A 151 14.84 8.28 4.87
C LEU A 151 13.78 7.17 4.84
N PHE A 152 12.52 7.50 5.13
CA PHE A 152 11.39 6.57 4.98
C PHE A 152 11.16 6.19 3.50
N LEU A 153 11.13 7.17 2.60
CA LEU A 153 11.06 6.94 1.16
C LEU A 153 12.25 6.11 0.65
N LYS A 154 13.46 6.44 1.11
CA LYS A 154 14.67 5.66 0.78
C LYS A 154 14.51 4.20 1.21
N ASN A 155 13.99 3.93 2.39
CA ASN A 155 13.73 2.55 2.83
C ASN A 155 12.80 1.81 1.88
N ALA A 156 11.71 2.45 1.45
CA ALA A 156 10.76 1.88 0.51
C ALA A 156 11.41 1.59 -0.85
N ILE A 157 12.21 2.52 -1.39
CA ILE A 157 12.93 2.35 -2.65
C ILE A 157 13.97 1.23 -2.55
N ASP A 158 14.81 1.23 -1.52
CA ASP A 158 15.85 0.22 -1.35
C ASP A 158 15.23 -1.19 -1.19
N SER A 159 14.11 -1.29 -0.46
CA SER A 159 13.35 -2.54 -0.30
C SER A 159 12.73 -2.99 -1.62
N LEU A 160 12.12 -2.06 -2.38
CA LEU A 160 11.55 -2.36 -3.70
C LEU A 160 12.63 -2.85 -4.68
N MET A 161 13.80 -2.22 -4.70
CA MET A 161 14.91 -2.66 -5.55
C MET A 161 15.34 -4.10 -5.23
N ARG A 162 15.40 -4.46 -3.94
CA ARG A 162 15.68 -5.84 -3.51
C ARG A 162 14.58 -6.81 -3.94
N THR A 163 13.31 -6.42 -3.79
CA THR A 163 12.16 -7.19 -4.27
C THR A 163 12.24 -7.46 -5.77
N ILE A 164 12.56 -6.44 -6.58
CA ILE A 164 12.70 -6.59 -8.04
C ILE A 164 13.85 -7.54 -8.38
N LEU A 165 15.01 -7.40 -7.72
CA LEU A 165 16.14 -8.30 -7.92
C LEU A 165 15.78 -9.74 -7.54
N HIS A 166 15.05 -9.94 -6.43
CA HIS A 166 14.59 -11.25 -6.01
C HIS A 166 13.64 -11.86 -7.06
N ILE A 167 12.63 -11.12 -7.53
CA ILE A 167 11.66 -11.62 -8.53
C ILE A 167 12.35 -11.93 -9.86
N GLY A 168 13.33 -11.13 -10.25
CA GLY A 168 14.04 -11.30 -11.53
C GLY A 168 15.22 -12.26 -11.49
N ASP A 169 15.46 -12.99 -10.40
CA ASP A 169 16.66 -13.79 -10.15
C ASP A 169 17.99 -13.01 -10.41
N GLY A 170 17.93 -11.70 -10.22
CA GLY A 170 19.03 -10.78 -10.48
C GLY A 170 20.07 -10.85 -9.36
N HIS A 171 21.32 -11.15 -9.72
CA HIS A 171 22.45 -11.19 -8.78
C HIS A 171 23.48 -10.11 -9.10
N CYS A 172 23.94 -9.40 -8.06
CA CYS A 172 25.07 -8.49 -8.19
C CYS A 172 26.38 -9.29 -8.09
N LYS A 173 27.22 -9.24 -9.13
CA LYS A 173 28.59 -9.76 -9.05
C LYS A 173 29.39 -8.89 -8.08
N SER A 174 29.95 -9.49 -7.04
CA SER A 174 30.94 -8.81 -6.19
C SER A 174 32.19 -8.54 -7.04
N ILE A 175 32.52 -7.25 -7.19
CA ILE A 175 33.82 -6.85 -7.71
C ILE A 175 34.81 -7.12 -6.57
N LYS A 176 35.70 -8.09 -6.79
CA LYS A 176 36.84 -8.35 -5.90
C LYS A 176 37.89 -7.24 -6.04
#